data_AF-A0A2M8EA69-F1
#
_entry.id   AF-A0A2M8EA69-F1
#
_cell.length_a   1.000
_cell.length_b   1.000
_cell.length_c   1.000
_cell.angle_alpha   90.00
_cell.angle_beta   90.00
_cell.angle_gamma   90.00
#
_symmetry.space_group_name_H-M   'P 1'
#
loop_
_entity.id
_entity.type
_entity.pdbx_description
1 polymer ?
#
loop_
_entity_poly.entity_id
_entity_poly.type
_entity_poly.pdbx_seq_one_letter_code
_entity_poly.pdbx_strand_id
1 'polypeptide(L)'
;MLQTVDFAPPKVFMSYEELQAYDPESESWQKQFARRYTHHAQLQGVLRHVEDVNDTVYNKFAIAVTPYMAKLMDRDDPNCPIRMQYLPSFHEETKPGFATLLDQLGEEGDTIPGTSIVHRYPRRVLFLVSNTCATLCRFCTR
;
A
#
# COMPACT_ATOMS: atom_id res chain seq x y z
N MET A 1 2.28 20.35 -21.18
CA MET A 1 1.95 19.14 -21.96
C MET A 1 1.67 18.06 -20.94
N LEU A 2 0.39 17.77 -20.64
CA LEU A 2 0.04 16.67 -19.74
C LEU A 2 0.44 15.38 -20.45
N GLN A 3 1.36 14.62 -19.86
CA GLN A 3 1.74 13.31 -20.40
C GLN A 3 0.47 12.45 -20.46
N THR A 4 0.05 12.08 -21.65
CA THR A 4 -0.96 11.04 -21.83
C THR A 4 -0.33 9.74 -21.37
N VAL A 5 -0.64 9.34 -20.14
CA VAL A 5 -0.22 8.05 -19.59
C VAL A 5 -1.10 7.00 -20.22
N ASP A 6 -0.51 6.12 -21.02
CA ASP A 6 -1.21 4.98 -21.57
C ASP A 6 -1.51 4.01 -20.41
N PHE A 7 -2.78 3.89 -20.04
CA PHE A 7 -3.25 3.22 -18.81
C PHE A 7 -3.51 1.72 -19.00
N ALA A 8 -2.97 1.06 -20.02
CA ALA A 8 -2.98 -0.40 -20.03
C ALA A 8 -2.12 -0.87 -18.84
N PRO A 9 -2.71 -1.42 -17.76
CA PRO A 9 -1.92 -1.72 -16.57
C PRO A 9 -0.92 -2.81 -16.94
N PRO A 10 0.39 -2.55 -16.80
CA PRO A 10 1.41 -3.53 -17.10
C PRO A 10 1.20 -4.75 -16.20
N LYS A 11 1.38 -5.94 -16.78
CA LYS A 11 1.23 -7.20 -16.06
C LYS A 11 2.16 -7.23 -14.84
N VAL A 12 1.62 -7.60 -13.68
CA VAL A 12 2.40 -7.87 -12.47
C VAL A 12 3.15 -9.20 -12.60
N PHE A 13 4.27 -9.34 -11.90
CA PHE A 13 5.08 -10.57 -11.91
C PHE A 13 4.45 -11.61 -10.99
N MET A 14 4.07 -12.76 -11.53
CA MET A 14 3.30 -13.77 -10.81
C MET A 14 4.18 -14.87 -10.22
N SER A 15 5.44 -14.98 -10.64
CA SER A 15 6.42 -15.88 -10.02
C SER A 15 7.59 -15.15 -9.38
N TYR A 16 8.23 -15.81 -8.42
CA TYR A 16 9.46 -15.32 -7.81
C TYR A 16 10.56 -15.07 -8.85
N GLU A 17 10.70 -15.98 -9.82
CA GLU A 17 11.74 -15.89 -10.85
C GLU A 17 11.53 -14.69 -11.78
N GLU A 18 10.27 -14.42 -12.17
CA GLU A 18 9.91 -13.22 -12.94
C GLU A 18 10.26 -11.94 -12.16
N LEU A 19 9.92 -11.90 -10.86
CA LEU A 19 10.21 -10.75 -10.02
C LEU A 19 11.73 -10.55 -9.80
N GLN A 20 12.49 -11.63 -9.64
CA GLN A 20 13.94 -11.53 -9.47
C GLN A 20 14.65 -11.12 -10.76
N ALA A 21 14.16 -11.53 -11.94
CA ALA A 21 14.67 -11.10 -13.23
C ALA A 21 14.36 -9.63 -13.56
N TYR A 22 13.33 -9.05 -12.95
CA TYR A 22 12.97 -7.65 -13.16
C TYR A 22 14.00 -6.67 -12.59
N ASP A 23 14.49 -5.75 -13.43
CA ASP A 23 15.33 -4.63 -13.00
C ASP A 23 14.49 -3.36 -12.84
N PRO A 24 14.29 -2.83 -11.61
CA PRO A 24 13.55 -1.59 -11.38
C PRO A 24 14.13 -0.38 -12.11
N GLU A 25 15.45 -0.31 -12.32
CA GLU A 25 16.08 0.83 -12.99
C GLU A 25 15.82 0.84 -14.50
N SER A 26 15.40 -0.30 -15.06
CA SER A 26 15.11 -0.44 -16.50
C SER A 26 13.83 0.28 -16.96
N GLU A 27 12.97 0.73 -16.04
CA GLU A 27 11.73 1.43 -16.38
C GLU A 27 11.42 2.63 -15.46
N SER A 28 10.56 3.53 -15.93
CA SER A 28 10.19 4.73 -15.16
C SER A 28 9.32 4.38 -13.95
N TRP A 29 9.39 5.22 -12.91
CA TRP A 29 8.62 5.01 -11.68
C TRP A 29 7.10 4.92 -11.92
N GLN A 30 6.56 5.59 -12.95
CA GLN A 30 5.15 5.50 -13.31
C GLN A 30 4.77 4.09 -13.77
N LYS A 31 5.66 3.40 -14.50
CA LYS A 31 5.45 2.01 -14.90
C LYS A 31 5.53 1.09 -13.68
N GLN A 32 6.50 1.29 -12.78
CA GLN A 32 6.57 0.53 -11.53
C GLN A 32 5.32 0.72 -10.68
N PHE A 33 4.81 1.95 -10.60
CA PHE A 33 3.58 2.31 -9.91
C PHE A 33 2.35 1.63 -10.53
N ALA A 34 2.31 1.45 -11.85
CA ALA A 34 1.23 0.75 -12.53
C ALA A 34 1.30 -0.78 -12.37
N ARG A 35 2.46 -1.35 -11.99
CA ARG A 35 2.68 -2.78 -11.70
C ARG A 35 2.43 -3.16 -10.22
N ARG A 36 1.73 -2.35 -9.45
CA ARG A 36 1.53 -2.63 -8.02
C ARG A 36 0.66 -3.87 -7.82
N TYR A 37 1.06 -4.73 -6.89
CA TYR A 37 0.23 -5.79 -6.36
C TYR A 37 -0.86 -5.18 -5.48
N THR A 38 -2.12 -5.35 -5.87
CA THR A 38 -3.29 -4.81 -5.18
C THR A 38 -4.14 -5.89 -4.51
N HIS A 39 -3.65 -7.13 -4.46
CA HIS A 39 -4.27 -8.24 -3.76
C HIS A 39 -3.21 -9.24 -3.26
N HIS A 40 -3.37 -9.78 -2.04
CA HIS A 40 -2.45 -10.74 -1.43
C HIS A 40 -2.23 -11.97 -2.32
N ALA A 41 -3.29 -12.47 -2.98
CA ALA A 41 -3.21 -13.62 -3.88
C ALA A 41 -2.21 -13.44 -5.04
N GLN A 42 -2.00 -12.21 -5.51
CA GLN A 42 -1.02 -11.93 -6.58
C GLN A 42 0.43 -12.16 -6.12
N LEU A 43 0.69 -12.19 -4.81
CA LEU A 43 1.99 -12.41 -4.22
C LEU A 43 2.21 -13.88 -3.79
N GLN A 44 1.21 -14.75 -3.86
CA GLN A 44 1.34 -16.18 -3.47
C GLN A 44 2.31 -16.96 -4.36
N GLY A 45 2.48 -16.58 -5.63
CA GLY A 45 3.48 -17.17 -6.52
C GLY A 45 4.88 -16.56 -6.37
N VAL A 46 4.99 -15.42 -5.66
CA VAL A 46 6.21 -14.66 -5.45
C VAL A 46 6.83 -14.99 -4.09
N LEU A 47 6.02 -15.02 -3.03
CA LEU A 47 6.42 -15.22 -1.65
C LEU A 47 5.78 -16.51 -1.11
N ARG A 48 6.49 -17.23 -0.23
CA ARG A 48 5.92 -18.38 0.47
C ARG A 48 5.15 -17.92 1.71
N HIS A 49 4.25 -18.78 2.18
CA HIS A 49 3.50 -18.59 3.42
C HIS A 49 2.67 -17.30 3.45
N VAL A 50 2.27 -16.72 2.31
CA VAL A 50 1.33 -15.58 2.27
C VAL A 50 0.02 -16.00 2.92
N GLU A 51 -0.45 -15.21 3.88
CA GLU A 51 -1.71 -15.46 4.57
C GLU A 51 -2.87 -15.25 3.58
N ASP A 52 -3.74 -16.25 3.48
CA ASP A 52 -4.92 -16.24 2.60
C ASP A 52 -6.09 -15.59 3.32
N VAL A 53 -6.01 -14.27 3.49
CA VAL A 53 -7.00 -13.51 4.24
C VAL A 53 -8.32 -13.40 3.48
N ASN A 54 -9.42 -13.30 4.21
CA ASN A 54 -10.73 -13.06 3.62
C ASN A 54 -10.80 -11.68 2.92
N ASP A 55 -11.38 -11.62 1.72
CA ASP A 55 -11.52 -10.39 0.93
C ASP A 55 -12.23 -9.23 1.68
N THR A 56 -13.00 -9.54 2.74
CA THR A 56 -13.59 -8.51 3.61
C THR A 56 -12.56 -7.58 4.26
N VAL A 57 -11.29 -7.97 4.36
CA VAL A 57 -10.19 -7.09 4.81
C VAL A 57 -10.06 -5.86 3.89
N TYR A 58 -10.24 -6.03 2.58
CA TYR A 58 -10.10 -4.94 1.61
C TYR A 58 -11.21 -3.89 1.67
N ASN A 59 -12.33 -4.20 2.34
CA ASN A 59 -13.35 -3.20 2.64
C ASN A 59 -12.86 -2.17 3.69
N LYS A 60 -11.83 -2.53 4.47
CA LYS A 60 -11.25 -1.69 5.52
C LYS A 60 -9.91 -1.10 5.08
N PHE A 61 -9.04 -1.91 4.49
CA PHE A 61 -7.67 -1.53 4.14
C PHE A 61 -7.29 -2.03 2.76
N ALA A 62 -6.97 -1.11 1.84
CA ALA A 62 -6.42 -1.47 0.55
C ALA A 62 -4.94 -1.87 0.67
N ILE A 63 -4.50 -2.78 -0.20
CA ILE A 63 -3.08 -3.09 -0.39
C ILE A 63 -2.61 -2.50 -1.73
N ALA A 64 -1.39 -1.98 -1.75
CA ALA A 64 -0.66 -1.71 -2.98
C ALA A 64 0.83 -1.92 -2.70
N VAL A 65 1.52 -2.79 -3.42
CA VAL A 65 2.95 -3.05 -3.25
C VAL A 65 3.66 -2.98 -4.59
N THR A 66 4.71 -2.17 -4.72
CA THR A 66 5.50 -2.14 -5.97
C THR A 66 6.32 -3.42 -6.13
N PRO A 67 6.68 -3.81 -7.38
CA PRO A 67 7.63 -4.90 -7.60
C PRO A 67 8.97 -4.69 -6.87
N TYR A 68 9.47 -3.45 -6.84
CA TYR A 68 10.66 -3.11 -6.06
C TYR A 68 10.51 -3.49 -4.58
N MET A 69 9.40 -3.09 -3.95
CA MET A 69 9.19 -3.40 -2.53
C MET A 69 9.01 -4.90 -2.28
N ALA A 70 8.32 -5.60 -3.19
CA ALA A 70 8.19 -7.06 -3.13
C ALA A 70 9.55 -7.78 -3.25
N LYS A 71 10.49 -7.27 -4.06
CA LYS A 71 11.85 -7.85 -4.19
C LYS A 71 12.66 -7.80 -2.90
N LEU A 72 12.40 -6.81 -2.05
CA LEU A 72 13.10 -6.66 -0.77
C LEU A 72 12.57 -7.61 0.30
N MET A 73 11.41 -8.23 0.08
CA MET A 73 10.83 -9.18 1.02
C MET A 73 11.60 -10.51 0.93
N ASP A 74 11.92 -11.07 2.10
CA ASP A 74 12.40 -12.44 2.17
C ASP A 74 11.27 -13.37 1.69
N ARG A 75 11.61 -14.27 0.75
CA ARG A 75 10.66 -15.18 0.11
C ARG A 75 10.09 -16.18 1.11
N ASP A 76 10.92 -16.67 2.02
CA ASP A 76 10.62 -17.82 2.87
C ASP A 76 10.29 -17.43 4.31
N ASP A 77 10.69 -16.23 4.76
CA ASP A 77 10.40 -15.75 6.12
C ASP A 77 9.05 -15.00 6.21
N PRO A 78 8.01 -15.58 6.84
CA PRO A 78 6.75 -14.87 7.08
C PRO A 78 6.91 -13.69 8.06
N ASN A 79 7.96 -13.69 8.89
CA ASN A 79 8.28 -12.61 9.82
C ASN A 79 9.23 -11.56 9.21
N CYS A 80 9.42 -11.59 7.89
CA CYS A 80 10.22 -10.59 7.20
C CYS A 80 9.72 -9.18 7.58
N PRO A 81 10.58 -8.29 8.10
CA PRO A 81 10.16 -6.99 8.61
C PRO A 81 9.57 -6.09 7.53
N ILE A 82 9.99 -6.25 6.27
CA ILE A 82 9.45 -5.51 5.13
C ILE A 82 8.06 -6.06 4.79
N ARG A 83 7.90 -7.38 4.74
CA ARG A 83 6.63 -8.03 4.44
C ARG A 83 5.53 -7.65 5.43
N MET A 84 5.83 -7.67 6.73
CA MET A 84 4.87 -7.33 7.80
C MET A 84 4.32 -5.91 7.71
N GLN A 85 5.03 -5.00 7.01
CA GLN A 85 4.61 -3.62 6.83
C GLN A 85 3.62 -3.43 5.67
N TYR A 86 3.45 -4.42 4.78
CA TYR A 86 2.72 -4.22 3.52
C TYR A 86 1.72 -5.33 3.18
N LEU A 87 1.93 -6.57 3.61
CA LEU A 87 0.95 -7.64 3.41
C LEU A 87 -0.07 -7.66 4.55
N PRO A 88 -1.37 -7.86 4.24
CA PRO A 88 -2.38 -8.05 5.26
C PRO A 88 -2.14 -9.35 6.03
N SER A 89 -2.75 -9.43 7.21
CA SER A 89 -2.73 -10.63 8.06
C SER A 89 -4.13 -10.97 8.56
N PHE A 90 -4.31 -12.20 9.04
CA PHE A 90 -5.54 -12.67 9.68
C PHE A 90 -5.98 -11.78 10.85
N HIS A 91 -5.06 -11.02 11.46
CA HIS A 91 -5.41 -10.07 12.52
C HIS A 91 -6.33 -8.94 12.03
N GLU A 92 -6.27 -8.54 10.76
CA GLU A 92 -7.14 -7.50 10.19
C GLU A 92 -8.56 -7.99 9.87
N GLU A 93 -8.79 -9.30 9.83
CA GLU A 93 -10.12 -9.87 9.70
C GLU A 93 -10.97 -9.59 10.94
N THR A 94 -10.30 -9.52 12.10
CA THR A 94 -10.96 -9.27 13.37
C THR A 94 -11.65 -7.90 13.40
N LYS A 95 -12.66 -7.78 14.27
CA LYS A 95 -13.31 -6.49 14.50
C LYS A 95 -12.33 -5.56 15.22
N PRO A 96 -12.22 -4.28 14.82
CA PRO A 96 -11.44 -3.31 15.56
C PRO A 96 -11.84 -3.27 17.03
N GLY A 97 -10.87 -3.03 17.91
CA GLY A 97 -11.11 -2.91 19.34
C GLY A 97 -11.95 -1.67 19.68
N PHE A 98 -12.51 -1.62 20.89
CA PHE A 98 -13.36 -0.50 21.33
C PHE A 98 -12.64 0.86 21.33
N ALA A 99 -11.31 0.87 21.39
CA ALA A 99 -10.48 2.07 21.36
C ALA A 99 -10.09 2.50 19.92
N THR A 100 -10.43 1.71 18.90
CA THR A 100 -10.11 2.05 17.51
C THR A 100 -11.08 3.11 17.00
N LEU A 101 -10.53 4.25 16.57
CA LEU A 101 -11.25 5.35 15.93
C LEU A 101 -10.88 5.43 14.45
N LEU A 102 -11.81 5.90 13.61
CA LEU A 102 -11.56 6.12 12.19
C LEU A 102 -10.53 7.24 11.98
N ASP A 103 -10.71 8.34 12.71
CA ASP A 103 -9.77 9.46 12.75
C ASP A 103 -9.11 9.52 14.14
N GLN A 104 -8.11 8.67 14.36
CA GLN A 104 -7.40 8.61 15.65
C GLN A 104 -6.70 9.91 16.01
N LEU A 105 -6.32 10.67 14.99
CA LEU A 105 -5.58 11.91 15.18
C LEU A 105 -6.51 13.12 15.25
N GLY A 106 -7.79 13.04 14.87
CA GLY A 106 -8.71 14.19 14.83
C GLY A 106 -8.43 15.15 13.67
N GLU A 107 -7.78 14.68 12.60
CA GLU A 107 -7.41 15.50 11.44
C GLU A 107 -8.64 16.02 10.68
N GLU A 108 -9.75 15.28 10.64
CA GLU A 108 -10.99 15.70 9.97
C GLU A 108 -11.59 16.94 10.64
N GLY A 109 -11.61 16.98 11.97
CA GLY A 109 -12.13 18.12 12.74
C GLY A 109 -11.28 19.39 12.63
N ASP A 110 -9.99 19.23 12.38
CA ASP A 110 -9.05 20.34 12.15
C ASP A 110 -8.92 20.72 10.67
N THR A 111 -9.61 20.02 9.77
CA THR A 111 -9.60 20.31 8.34
C THR A 111 -10.43 21.56 8.06
N ILE A 112 -9.84 22.53 7.38
CA ILE A 112 -10.57 23.74 6.96
C ILE A 112 -11.63 23.33 5.92
N PRO A 113 -12.93 23.59 6.14
CA PRO A 113 -14.01 23.12 5.27
C PRO A 113 -13.80 23.49 3.80
N GLY A 114 -13.98 22.51 2.91
CA GLY A 114 -13.81 22.70 1.47
C GLY A 114 -12.35 22.77 0.98
N THR A 115 -11.39 22.44 1.84
CA THR A 115 -9.96 22.44 1.51
C THR A 115 -9.30 21.10 1.87
N SER A 116 -8.04 20.96 1.49
CA SER A 116 -7.16 19.84 1.90
C SER A 116 -6.14 20.28 2.97
N ILE A 117 -6.44 21.33 3.71
CA ILE A 117 -5.56 21.93 4.72
C ILE A 117 -6.06 21.56 6.11
N VAL A 118 -5.22 20.87 6.90
CA VAL A 118 -5.43 20.58 8.32
C VAL A 118 -4.66 21.59 9.15
N HIS A 119 -5.33 22.35 10.01
CA HIS A 119 -4.73 23.42 10.82
C HIS A 119 -5.01 23.25 12.32
N ARG A 120 -4.33 22.26 12.92
CA ARG A 120 -4.38 22.00 14.36
C ARG A 120 -3.54 22.97 15.20
N TYR A 121 -2.36 23.32 14.70
CA TYR A 121 -1.33 23.99 15.49
C TYR A 121 -1.13 25.43 15.03
N PRO A 122 -0.95 26.41 15.95
CA PRO A 122 -1.02 27.84 15.61
C PRO A 122 -0.06 28.37 14.54
N ARG A 123 1.01 27.64 14.21
CA ARG A 123 2.11 28.11 13.34
C ARG A 123 2.52 27.12 12.25
N ARG A 124 1.71 26.11 11.97
CA ARG A 124 1.96 25.15 10.89
C ARG A 124 0.67 24.50 10.43
N VAL A 125 0.63 24.15 9.15
CA VAL A 125 -0.48 23.42 8.54
C VAL A 125 0.05 22.16 7.86
N LEU A 126 -0.82 21.15 7.76
CA LEU A 126 -0.62 20.00 6.88
C LEU A 126 -1.45 20.24 5.61
N PHE A 127 -0.80 20.20 4.45
CA PHE A 127 -1.49 20.32 3.16
C PHE A 127 -1.47 18.97 2.44
N LEU A 128 -2.64 18.34 2.35
CA LEU A 128 -2.82 17.04 1.70
C LEU A 128 -2.94 17.22 0.19
N VAL A 129 -1.82 17.08 -0.52
CA VAL A 129 -1.76 17.28 -1.98
C VAL A 129 -2.19 16.04 -2.76
N SER A 130 -2.02 14.86 -2.17
CA SER A 130 -2.37 13.58 -2.78
C SER A 130 -2.67 12.53 -1.72
N ASN A 131 -3.61 11.64 -2.04
CA ASN A 131 -3.90 10.41 -1.30
C ASN A 131 -3.25 9.18 -1.96
N THR A 132 -2.31 9.39 -2.88
CA THR A 132 -1.69 8.32 -3.66
C THR A 132 -0.32 7.97 -3.09
N CYS A 133 -0.15 6.72 -2.69
CA CYS A 133 1.14 6.17 -2.27
C CYS A 133 1.64 5.12 -3.26
N ALA A 134 2.95 5.06 -3.51
CA ALA A 134 3.54 4.00 -4.31
C ALA A 134 3.39 2.62 -3.64
N THR A 135 3.38 2.57 -2.32
CA THR A 135 3.07 1.36 -1.57
C THR A 135 2.23 1.76 -0.36
N LEU A 136 1.21 0.96 -0.03
CA LEU A 136 0.34 1.22 1.11
C LEU A 136 0.86 0.47 2.34
N CYS A 137 1.31 1.22 3.34
CA CYS A 137 1.75 0.68 4.61
C CYS A 137 0.55 0.16 5.40
N ARG A 138 0.63 -1.05 5.92
CA ARG A 138 -0.36 -1.69 6.79
C ARG A 138 -0.62 -0.90 8.10
N PHE A 139 0.36 -0.11 8.53
CA PHE A 139 0.27 0.75 9.71
C PHE A 139 -0.09 2.21 9.39
N CYS A 140 -0.60 2.49 8.18
CA CYS A 140 -0.98 3.83 7.79
C CYS A 140 -2.08 4.38 8.72
N THR A 141 -1.93 5.63 9.17
CA THR A 141 -2.92 6.32 10.01
C THR A 141 -3.90 7.18 9.20
N ARG A 142 -3.80 7.12 7.86
CA ARG A 142 -4.64 7.83 6.88
C ARG A 142 -5.20 6.79 5.91
#